data_AF-A0A540VHU7-F1
#
_entry.id   AF-A0A540VHU7-F1
#
_cell.length_a   1.000
_cell.length_b   1.000
_cell.length_c   1.000
_cell.angle_alpha   90.00
_cell.angle_beta   90.00
_cell.angle_gamma   90.00
#
_symmetry.space_group_name_H-M   'P 1'
#
loop_
_entity.id
_entity.type
_entity.pdbx_description
1 polymer ?
#
loop_
_entity_poly.entity_id
_entity_poly.type
_entity_poly.pdbx_seq_one_letter_code
_entity_poly.pdbx_strand_id
1 'polypeptide(L)'
;MTELVLLLLGLGSGAFVIWPLLREARWPWVSADAPSGEVEALRQEELLALEALRDLATDLKLGNLSESDYRSLAAPLRAGLQRAQSRRAEAEKRWPDGWIIPPDLDRQLEDEILAMRRVPPLPAAGPMEAGLVRRCPTCATPAAPAHRFCAACGTALPPVPDDGPEGPGPATGVSPSPALGPDVPLRPDPPTPTAEATPTVPPISLPEARSADTGRRRYWWGMVVALVLAWVVVVAVLYLNGRNRQLANIPVAQFETPIQAIAAGGEVWMVATGDGVQRSGDGRRWVRTGLAEAAQAVVALDTAGTSWLATTGTGLWRSDDGGNTWRPAMGNGQGFVALASAPRMGMVWGLTGDALYASEDGGASWALLSDRLPGQGQALAVGPGELYLGTDRGVFLSRDGGQGWAGQNGMVNGRIVSLDIRALAYDGDNRLLYAGTPAGLSFLNTAQGGGWGQRALQGVVTALWLAGENGQMLWAGTEDGRLFLSPDRGVTWR
;
A
#
# COMPACT_ATOMS: atom_id res chain seq x y z
N MET A 1 34.98 -16.41 41.93
CA MET A 1 35.00 -15.81 40.57
C MET A 1 33.80 -16.24 39.72
N THR A 2 33.39 -17.51 39.70
CA THR A 2 32.28 -18.01 38.85
C THR A 2 30.89 -17.46 39.20
N GLU A 3 30.59 -17.23 40.48
CA GLU A 3 29.28 -16.67 40.87
C GLU A 3 29.13 -15.19 40.51
N LEU A 4 30.23 -14.43 40.54
CA LEU A 4 30.25 -13.01 40.19
C LEU A 4 30.05 -12.80 38.67
N VAL A 5 30.56 -13.72 37.85
CA VAL A 5 30.38 -13.73 36.39
C VAL A 5 28.94 -14.08 36.01
N LEU A 6 28.30 -14.99 36.74
CA LEU A 6 26.90 -15.36 36.50
C LEU A 6 25.92 -14.25 36.93
N LEU A 7 26.22 -13.53 38.01
CA LEU A 7 25.46 -12.34 38.42
C LEU A 7 25.60 -11.19 37.40
N LEU A 8 26.80 -10.97 36.86
CA LEU A 8 27.04 -9.96 35.82
C LEU A 8 26.40 -10.34 34.48
N LEU A 9 26.34 -11.62 34.11
CA LEU A 9 25.63 -12.12 32.92
C LEU A 9 24.10 -12.06 33.09
N GLY A 10 23.58 -12.33 34.28
CA GLY A 10 22.15 -12.20 34.61
C GLY A 10 21.67 -10.75 34.66
N LEU A 11 22.48 -9.85 35.24
CA LEU A 11 22.19 -8.41 35.24
C LEU A 11 22.36 -7.77 33.86
N GLY A 12 23.35 -8.23 33.06
CA GLY A 12 23.55 -7.76 31.69
C GLY A 12 22.42 -8.17 30.73
N SER A 13 21.87 -9.38 30.88
CA SER A 13 20.73 -9.85 30.09
C SER A 13 19.40 -9.22 30.54
N GLY A 14 19.21 -9.01 31.84
CA GLY A 14 18.08 -8.24 32.38
C GLY A 14 18.08 -6.80 31.89
N ALA A 15 19.25 -6.14 31.85
CA ALA A 15 19.38 -4.81 31.27
C ALA A 15 19.05 -4.80 29.77
N PHE A 16 19.50 -5.77 28.97
CA PHE A 16 19.25 -5.77 27.53
C PHE A 16 17.76 -6.00 27.16
N VAL A 17 17.00 -6.70 28.00
CA VAL A 17 15.57 -7.00 27.77
C VAL A 17 14.64 -5.98 28.43
N ILE A 18 14.98 -5.48 29.62
CA ILE A 18 14.12 -4.55 30.39
C ILE A 18 14.41 -3.08 29.99
N TRP A 19 15.62 -2.75 29.54
CA TRP A 19 15.98 -1.39 29.11
C TRP A 19 15.16 -0.85 27.94
N PRO A 20 14.81 -1.63 26.89
CA PRO A 20 13.91 -1.16 25.83
C PRO A 20 12.46 -1.01 26.30
N LEU A 21 12.01 -1.85 27.25
CA LEU A 21 10.65 -1.84 27.81
C LEU A 21 10.43 -0.70 28.82
N LEU A 22 11.45 -0.34 29.61
CA LEU A 22 11.43 0.83 30.49
C LEU A 22 11.66 2.15 29.71
N ARG A 23 12.13 2.08 28.46
CA ARG A 23 12.27 3.21 27.52
C ARG A 23 11.12 3.32 26.52
N GLU A 24 9.90 2.92 26.88
CA GLU A 24 8.69 3.23 26.10
C GLU A 24 8.41 4.75 25.94
N ALA A 25 9.30 5.63 26.41
CA ALA A 25 9.40 7.00 25.91
C ALA A 25 10.73 7.20 25.16
N ARG A 26 10.64 7.33 23.83
CA ARG A 26 11.68 7.73 22.84
C ARG A 26 12.46 6.59 22.20
N TRP A 27 11.82 5.94 21.23
CA TRP A 27 12.51 5.15 20.19
C TRP A 27 13.30 6.10 19.26
N PRO A 28 14.61 5.90 19.01
CA PRO A 28 15.44 6.85 18.26
C PRO A 28 15.39 6.77 16.72
N TRP A 29 14.45 6.06 16.11
CA TRP A 29 14.34 6.00 14.64
C TRP A 29 13.03 6.65 14.19
N VAL A 30 12.94 7.95 14.43
CA VAL A 30 12.53 9.03 13.53
C VAL A 30 12.84 10.30 14.34
N SER A 31 14.12 10.58 14.59
CA SER A 31 14.48 12.00 14.62
C SER A 31 14.42 12.48 13.18
N ALA A 32 14.02 13.72 12.96
CA ALA A 32 14.07 14.40 11.67
C ALA A 32 15.50 14.53 11.09
N ASP A 33 16.49 13.87 11.72
CA ASP A 33 17.92 13.96 11.46
C ASP A 33 18.49 12.58 11.09
N ALA A 34 17.90 11.92 10.09
CA ALA A 34 18.62 10.84 9.42
C ALA A 34 19.89 11.43 8.78
N PRO A 35 21.07 10.78 8.87
CA PRO A 35 22.33 11.30 8.32
C PRO A 35 22.25 11.66 6.83
N SER A 36 21.41 10.95 6.07
CA SER A 36 21.13 11.24 4.66
C SER A 36 20.23 12.46 4.45
N GLY A 37 19.33 12.75 5.39
CA GLY A 37 18.40 13.88 5.30
C GLY A 37 19.08 15.23 5.51
N GLU A 38 20.06 15.32 6.43
CA GLU A 38 20.81 16.56 6.67
C GLU A 38 21.68 16.92 5.45
N VAL A 39 22.43 15.95 4.90
CA VAL A 39 23.28 16.16 3.72
C VAL A 39 22.43 16.46 2.48
N GLU A 40 21.29 15.78 2.30
CA GLU A 40 20.39 16.01 1.17
C GLU A 40 19.68 17.37 1.27
N ALA A 41 19.24 17.79 2.47
CA ALA A 41 18.67 19.12 2.68
C ALA A 41 19.68 20.23 2.39
N LEU A 42 20.95 20.05 2.82
CA LEU A 42 22.03 20.99 2.50
C LEU A 42 22.38 21.00 1.00
N ARG A 43 22.25 19.86 0.32
CA ARG A 43 22.42 19.75 -1.14
C ARG A 43 21.29 20.47 -1.89
N GLN A 44 20.06 20.41 -1.39
CA GLN A 44 18.93 21.17 -1.94
C GLN A 44 19.11 22.69 -1.74
N GLU A 45 19.57 23.13 -0.56
CA GLU A 45 19.87 24.54 -0.29
C GLU A 45 20.93 25.09 -1.28
N GLU A 46 21.96 24.29 -1.60
CA GLU A 46 22.97 24.64 -2.60
C GLU A 46 22.40 24.76 -4.02
N LEU A 47 21.57 23.79 -4.44
CA LEU A 47 20.97 23.77 -5.77
C LEU A 47 20.06 24.98 -6.02
N LEU A 48 19.23 25.35 -5.03
CA LEU A 48 18.35 26.51 -5.11
C LEU A 48 19.14 27.82 -5.22
N ALA A 49 20.25 27.95 -4.47
CA ALA A 49 21.12 29.12 -4.54
C ALA A 49 21.83 29.24 -5.90
N LEU A 50 22.25 28.10 -6.49
CA LEU A 50 22.84 28.07 -7.83
C LEU A 50 21.83 28.42 -8.92
N GLU A 51 20.60 27.93 -8.81
CA GLU A 51 19.53 28.23 -9.75
C GLU A 51 19.15 29.72 -9.72
N ALA A 52 18.95 30.29 -8.52
CA ALA A 52 18.68 31.72 -8.36
C ALA A 52 19.80 32.60 -8.94
N LEU A 53 21.07 32.19 -8.80
CA LEU A 53 22.20 32.90 -9.42
C LEU A 53 22.23 32.77 -10.94
N ARG A 54 21.80 31.62 -11.48
CA ARG A 54 21.68 31.38 -12.93
C ARG A 54 20.57 32.26 -13.54
N ASP A 55 19.45 32.39 -12.84
CA ASP A 55 18.31 33.19 -13.29
C ASP A 55 18.67 34.68 -13.29
N LEU A 56 19.26 35.19 -12.21
CA LEU A 56 19.79 36.57 -12.15
C LEU A 56 20.80 36.88 -13.25
N ALA A 57 21.67 35.91 -13.58
CA ALA A 57 22.65 36.07 -14.66
C ALA A 57 21.98 36.05 -16.04
N THR A 58 20.85 35.35 -16.18
CA THR A 58 20.05 35.33 -17.40
C THR A 58 19.31 36.64 -17.59
N ASP A 59 18.73 37.20 -16.53
CA ASP A 59 18.06 38.51 -16.56
C ASP A 59 19.02 39.66 -16.89
N LEU A 60 20.24 39.63 -16.35
CA LEU A 60 21.29 40.57 -16.73
C LEU A 60 21.64 40.46 -18.23
N LYS A 61 21.76 39.24 -18.77
CA LYS A 61 22.04 39.01 -20.19
C LYS A 61 20.91 39.46 -21.11
N LEU A 62 19.67 39.32 -20.66
CA LEU A 62 18.48 39.76 -21.39
C LEU A 62 18.23 41.27 -21.28
N GLY A 63 19.02 41.98 -20.45
CA GLY A 63 18.86 43.42 -20.22
C GLY A 63 17.71 43.78 -19.29
N ASN A 64 17.10 42.79 -18.62
CA ASN A 64 15.99 42.98 -17.68
C ASN A 64 16.46 43.51 -16.31
N LEU A 65 17.77 43.46 -16.04
CA LEU A 65 18.37 43.85 -14.77
C LEU A 65 19.64 44.69 -15.02
N SER A 66 19.85 45.73 -14.21
CA SER A 66 21.07 46.54 -14.29
C SER A 66 22.25 45.82 -13.61
N GLU A 67 23.48 46.16 -14.02
CA GLU A 67 24.71 45.59 -13.44
C GLU A 67 24.86 45.92 -11.94
N SER A 68 24.39 47.10 -11.49
CA SER A 68 24.38 47.45 -10.06
C SER A 68 23.37 46.62 -9.27
N ASP A 69 22.19 46.40 -9.83
CA ASP A 69 21.12 45.63 -9.17
C ASP A 69 21.52 44.15 -9.11
N TYR A 70 22.09 43.61 -10.19
CA TYR A 70 22.66 42.27 -10.22
C TYR A 70 23.69 42.06 -9.11
N ARG A 71 24.63 43.00 -8.93
CA ARG A 71 25.64 42.89 -7.86
C ARG A 71 25.01 42.91 -6.48
N SER A 72 24.02 43.77 -6.26
CA SER A 72 23.32 43.87 -4.97
C SER A 72 22.53 42.60 -4.62
N LEU A 73 21.91 41.95 -5.61
CA LEU A 73 21.09 40.75 -5.45
C LEU A 73 21.92 39.46 -5.43
N ALA A 74 22.99 39.38 -6.22
CA ALA A 74 23.85 38.21 -6.28
C ALA A 74 24.80 38.08 -5.07
N ALA A 75 25.18 39.20 -4.43
CA ALA A 75 26.07 39.19 -3.27
C ALA A 75 25.54 38.34 -2.09
N PRO A 76 24.30 38.52 -1.59
CA PRO A 76 23.78 37.69 -0.50
C PRO A 76 23.58 36.23 -0.90
N LEU A 77 23.23 35.94 -2.16
CA LEU A 77 23.07 34.57 -2.67
C LEU A 77 24.40 33.82 -2.74
N ARG A 78 25.48 34.48 -3.20
CA ARG A 78 26.84 33.90 -3.20
C ARG A 78 27.33 33.63 -1.77
N ALA A 79 27.05 34.54 -0.83
CA ALA A 79 27.37 34.33 0.57
C ALA A 79 26.52 33.21 1.22
N GLY A 80 25.27 33.05 0.78
CA GLY A 80 24.40 31.91 1.15
C GLY A 80 24.96 30.59 0.63
N LEU A 81 25.33 30.53 -0.65
CA LEU A 81 25.90 29.36 -1.30
C LEU A 81 27.19 28.88 -0.61
N GLN A 82 28.11 29.80 -0.29
CA GLN A 82 29.34 29.45 0.44
C GLN A 82 29.05 28.87 1.84
N ARG A 83 28.04 29.41 2.55
CA ARG A 83 27.60 28.87 3.85
C ARG A 83 26.97 27.48 3.72
N ALA A 84 26.14 27.25 2.71
CA ALA A 84 25.57 25.93 2.45
C ALA A 84 26.66 24.89 2.13
N GLN A 85 27.61 25.23 1.25
CA GLN A 85 28.72 24.35 0.86
C GLN A 85 29.64 23.99 2.03
N SER A 86 29.97 24.95 2.88
CA SER A 86 30.78 24.71 4.09
C SER A 86 30.06 23.83 5.12
N ARG A 87 28.74 24.05 5.32
CA ARG A 87 27.92 23.19 6.19
C ARG A 87 27.83 21.77 5.64
N ARG A 88 27.67 21.60 4.32
CA ARG A 88 27.65 20.27 3.70
C ARG A 88 28.98 19.55 3.86
N ALA A 89 30.10 20.22 3.58
CA ALA A 89 31.44 19.64 3.74
C ALA A 89 31.72 19.21 5.20
N GLU A 90 31.19 19.95 6.17
CA GLU A 90 31.29 19.59 7.59
C GLU A 90 30.37 18.42 7.96
N ALA A 91 29.16 18.36 7.39
CA ALA A 91 28.25 17.24 7.54
C ALA A 91 28.80 15.95 6.91
N GLU A 92 29.42 16.03 5.73
CA GLU A 92 30.08 14.90 5.04
C GLU A 92 31.30 14.37 5.83
N LYS A 93 32.08 15.24 6.48
CA LYS A 93 33.18 14.82 7.38
C LYS A 93 32.68 14.13 8.65
N ARG A 94 31.51 14.51 9.14
CA ARG A 94 30.90 13.94 10.35
C ARG A 94 30.42 12.51 10.12
N TRP A 95 30.18 12.13 8.86
CA TRP A 95 29.67 10.82 8.46
C TRP A 95 30.48 10.22 7.29
N PRO A 96 31.74 9.78 7.52
CA PRO A 96 32.65 9.34 6.45
C PRO A 96 32.18 8.09 5.71
N ASP A 97 31.44 7.21 6.40
CA ASP A 97 31.03 5.88 5.93
C ASP A 97 29.50 5.78 5.84
N GLY A 98 28.89 6.68 5.06
CA GLY A 98 27.49 6.56 4.68
C GLY A 98 27.23 5.19 4.04
N TRP A 99 26.20 4.49 4.52
CA TRP A 99 25.72 3.17 4.07
C TRP A 99 26.24 2.74 2.68
N ILE A 100 27.04 1.68 2.66
CA ILE A 100 27.42 0.96 1.45
C ILE A 100 26.14 0.38 0.85
N ILE A 101 25.57 1.06 -0.16
CA ILE A 101 24.80 0.35 -1.18
C ILE A 101 25.84 -0.50 -1.91
N PRO A 102 25.72 -1.85 -1.94
CA PRO A 102 26.63 -2.67 -2.73
C PRO A 102 26.63 -2.14 -4.17
N PRO A 103 27.78 -1.77 -4.75
CA PRO A 103 27.85 -1.15 -6.08
C PRO A 103 27.28 -2.03 -7.21
N ASP A 104 27.01 -3.29 -6.88
CA ASP A 104 26.47 -4.36 -7.71
C ASP A 104 24.98 -4.62 -7.49
N LEU A 105 24.31 -3.93 -6.57
CA LEU A 105 22.87 -4.11 -6.29
C LEU A 105 21.98 -3.71 -7.48
N ASP A 106 22.30 -2.59 -8.15
CA ASP A 106 21.59 -2.17 -9.36
C ASP A 106 21.75 -3.19 -10.49
N ARG A 107 22.95 -3.78 -10.60
CA ARG A 107 23.24 -4.80 -11.61
C ARG A 107 22.51 -6.12 -11.32
N GLN A 108 22.40 -6.50 -10.05
CA GLN A 108 21.62 -7.66 -9.62
C GLN A 108 20.12 -7.48 -9.89
N LEU A 109 19.57 -6.30 -9.64
CA LEU A 109 18.18 -5.98 -9.96
C LEU A 109 17.91 -6.01 -11.47
N GLU A 110 18.82 -5.47 -12.29
CA GLU A 110 18.71 -5.53 -13.74
C GLU A 110 18.78 -6.97 -14.27
N ASP A 111 19.68 -7.80 -13.73
CA ASP A 111 19.78 -9.21 -14.09
C ASP A 111 18.53 -10.01 -13.68
N GLU A 112 17.92 -9.69 -12.53
CA GLU A 112 16.70 -10.32 -12.04
C GLU A 112 15.48 -9.93 -12.91
N ILE A 113 15.40 -8.67 -13.32
CA ILE A 113 14.38 -8.18 -14.28
C ILE A 113 14.55 -8.84 -15.66
N LEU A 114 15.78 -9.04 -16.13
CA LEU A 114 16.08 -9.73 -17.38
C LEU A 114 15.80 -11.24 -17.29
N ALA A 115 16.02 -11.86 -16.13
CA ALA A 115 15.68 -13.26 -15.88
C ALA A 115 14.15 -13.48 -15.92
N MET A 116 13.38 -12.55 -15.35
CA MET A 116 11.91 -12.58 -15.38
C MET A 116 11.32 -12.35 -16.78
N ARG A 117 12.08 -11.79 -17.73
CA ARG A 117 11.65 -11.53 -19.11
C ARG A 117 11.98 -12.66 -20.12
N ARG A 118 12.53 -13.80 -19.68
CA ARG A 118 12.85 -14.90 -20.60
C ARG A 118 11.60 -15.67 -21.03
N VAL A 119 11.05 -15.27 -22.18
CA VAL A 119 10.24 -16.15 -23.04
C VAL A 119 11.12 -17.35 -23.45
N PRO A 120 10.67 -18.60 -23.34
CA PRO A 120 11.46 -19.75 -23.79
C PRO A 120 11.77 -19.62 -25.29
N PRO A 121 12.97 -20.01 -25.75
CA PRO A 121 13.31 -19.94 -27.17
C PRO A 121 12.33 -20.82 -27.95
N LEU A 122 11.66 -20.22 -28.94
CA LEU A 122 10.81 -20.94 -29.88
C LEU A 122 11.64 -22.06 -30.55
N PRO A 123 11.10 -23.28 -30.71
CA PRO A 123 11.79 -24.34 -31.44
C PRO A 123 12.09 -23.87 -32.86
N ALA A 124 13.28 -24.20 -33.36
CA ALA A 124 13.72 -23.87 -34.71
C ALA A 124 12.64 -24.26 -35.73
N ALA A 125 12.29 -23.30 -36.59
CA ALA A 125 11.27 -23.47 -37.62
C ALA A 125 11.58 -24.71 -38.47
N GLY A 126 10.73 -25.74 -38.34
CA GLY A 126 10.59 -26.76 -39.37
C GLY A 126 10.05 -26.12 -40.66
N PRO A 127 10.25 -26.75 -41.82
CA PRO A 127 9.84 -26.18 -43.09
C PRO A 127 8.33 -25.93 -43.09
N MET A 128 7.94 -24.70 -43.43
CA MET A 128 6.56 -24.25 -43.58
C MET A 128 5.81 -25.16 -44.54
N GLU A 129 4.75 -25.82 -44.06
CA GLU A 129 3.69 -26.27 -44.94
C GLU A 129 2.94 -25.06 -45.49
N ALA A 130 2.91 -24.99 -46.82
CA ALA A 130 2.26 -23.94 -47.58
C ALA A 130 0.75 -24.15 -47.58
N GLY A 131 0.02 -23.38 -46.77
CA GLY A 131 -1.43 -23.33 -46.82
C GLY A 131 -2.01 -22.28 -45.88
N LEU A 132 -2.65 -21.25 -46.45
CA LEU A 132 -3.31 -20.12 -45.77
C LEU A 132 -2.42 -19.05 -45.12
N VAL A 133 -1.66 -18.32 -45.96
CA VAL A 133 -1.20 -16.98 -45.59
C VAL A 133 -2.34 -15.98 -45.80
N ARG A 134 -2.93 -15.54 -44.70
CA ARG A 134 -3.96 -14.50 -44.67
C ARG A 134 -3.32 -13.14 -44.95
N ARG A 135 -3.90 -12.33 -45.84
CA ARG A 135 -3.38 -10.99 -46.18
C ARG A 135 -4.33 -9.90 -45.74
N CYS A 136 -3.77 -8.79 -45.28
CA CYS A 136 -4.54 -7.60 -44.94
C CYS A 136 -5.25 -7.04 -46.20
N PRO A 137 -6.56 -6.74 -46.14
CA PRO A 137 -7.28 -6.19 -47.29
C PRO A 137 -6.82 -4.77 -47.66
N THR A 138 -6.26 -4.03 -46.71
CA THR A 138 -5.85 -2.63 -46.90
C THR A 138 -4.43 -2.50 -47.43
N CYS A 139 -3.47 -3.25 -46.89
CA CYS A 139 -2.04 -3.07 -47.21
C CYS A 139 -1.36 -4.35 -47.71
N ALA A 140 -2.11 -5.44 -47.94
CA ALA A 140 -1.65 -6.73 -48.44
C ALA A 140 -0.56 -7.44 -47.60
N THR A 141 -0.23 -6.92 -46.41
CA THR A 141 0.76 -7.53 -45.51
C THR A 141 0.27 -8.89 -45.02
N PRO A 142 1.12 -9.94 -45.04
CA PRO A 142 0.81 -11.23 -44.43
C PRO A 142 0.50 -11.06 -42.95
N ALA A 143 -0.56 -11.72 -42.48
CA ALA A 143 -0.94 -11.75 -41.09
C ALA A 143 -1.06 -13.21 -40.63
N ALA A 144 -0.55 -13.49 -39.43
CA ALA A 144 -0.74 -14.79 -38.80
C ALA A 144 -2.23 -15.01 -38.48
N PRO A 145 -2.73 -16.27 -38.49
CA PRO A 145 -4.15 -16.57 -38.26
C PRO A 145 -4.70 -16.00 -36.94
N ALA A 146 -3.86 -15.89 -35.91
CA ALA A 146 -4.23 -15.37 -34.59
C ALA A 146 -4.38 -13.83 -34.52
N HIS A 147 -3.97 -13.08 -35.54
CA HIS A 147 -3.99 -11.62 -35.50
C HIS A 147 -5.39 -11.07 -35.80
N ARG A 148 -5.95 -10.32 -34.85
CA ARG A 148 -7.21 -9.56 -35.01
C ARG A 148 -7.05 -8.25 -35.77
N PHE A 149 -5.84 -7.68 -35.79
CA PHE A 149 -5.50 -6.43 -36.48
C PHE A 149 -4.20 -6.57 -37.27
N CYS A 150 -4.08 -5.82 -38.37
CA CYS A 150 -2.86 -5.78 -39.17
C CYS A 150 -1.74 -5.02 -38.43
N ALA A 151 -0.59 -5.65 -38.27
CA ALA A 151 0.56 -5.05 -37.59
C ALA A 151 1.18 -3.84 -38.35
N ALA A 152 0.91 -3.70 -39.65
CA ALA A 152 1.48 -2.63 -40.47
C ALA A 152 0.58 -1.39 -40.56
N CYS A 153 -0.74 -1.57 -40.62
CA CYS A 153 -1.68 -0.46 -40.83
C CYS A 153 -2.82 -0.37 -39.80
N GLY A 154 -2.86 -1.28 -38.82
CA GLY A 154 -3.89 -1.30 -37.77
C GLY A 154 -5.29 -1.73 -38.22
N THR A 155 -5.51 -2.05 -39.50
CA THR A 155 -6.85 -2.45 -39.99
C THR A 155 -7.27 -3.78 -39.36
N ALA A 156 -8.52 -3.85 -38.89
CA ALA A 156 -9.14 -5.08 -38.40
C ALA A 156 -9.17 -6.17 -39.49
N LEU A 157 -8.74 -7.36 -39.12
CA LEU A 157 -8.65 -8.51 -40.01
C LEU A 157 -9.93 -9.35 -39.84
N PRO A 158 -10.66 -9.75 -40.91
CA PRO A 158 -11.87 -10.59 -40.81
C PRO A 158 -11.68 -11.89 -39.98
N PRO A 159 -12.69 -12.45 -39.30
CA PRO A 159 -12.51 -13.71 -38.57
C PRO A 159 -12.19 -14.88 -39.52
N VAL A 160 -11.35 -15.83 -39.08
CA VAL A 160 -11.14 -17.10 -39.79
C VAL A 160 -12.34 -18.00 -39.49
N PRO A 161 -12.93 -18.71 -40.47
CA PRO A 161 -14.02 -19.65 -40.20
C PRO A 161 -13.53 -20.79 -39.28
N ASP A 162 -14.27 -21.09 -38.22
CA ASP A 162 -14.01 -22.24 -37.34
C ASP A 162 -14.47 -23.53 -38.03
N ASP A 163 -13.54 -24.42 -38.36
CA ASP A 163 -13.84 -25.83 -38.63
C ASP A 163 -13.74 -26.61 -37.31
N GLY A 164 -14.85 -26.71 -36.57
CA GLY A 164 -15.02 -27.69 -35.49
C GLY A 164 -15.71 -28.97 -36.00
N PRO A 165 -15.35 -30.16 -35.48
CA PRO A 165 -16.19 -30.81 -34.45
C PRO A 165 -15.32 -31.58 -33.41
N GLU A 166 -15.72 -32.17 -32.29
CA GLU A 166 -16.95 -32.46 -31.54
C GLU A 166 -16.51 -32.91 -30.12
N GLY A 167 -17.43 -32.98 -29.15
CA GLY A 167 -17.18 -33.20 -27.72
C GLY A 167 -16.79 -34.61 -27.23
N PRO A 168 -16.72 -34.82 -25.89
CA PRO A 168 -16.00 -35.90 -25.23
C PRO A 168 -16.88 -37.11 -24.86
N GLY A 169 -16.24 -38.29 -24.69
CA GLY A 169 -16.86 -39.52 -24.17
C GLY A 169 -15.87 -40.44 -23.44
N PRO A 170 -16.35 -41.33 -22.54
CA PRO A 170 -15.69 -41.62 -21.26
C PRO A 170 -15.06 -43.02 -21.16
N ALA A 171 -14.20 -43.22 -20.16
CA ALA A 171 -13.74 -44.55 -19.72
C ALA A 171 -14.02 -44.78 -18.23
N THR A 172 -14.85 -45.79 -17.97
CA THR A 172 -15.30 -46.34 -16.69
C THR A 172 -14.42 -47.51 -16.23
N GLY A 173 -14.33 -47.77 -14.91
CA GLY A 173 -13.93 -49.08 -14.34
C GLY A 173 -13.05 -49.02 -13.06
N VAL A 174 -13.60 -48.73 -11.87
CA VAL A 174 -13.89 -49.67 -10.73
C VAL A 174 -12.63 -50.36 -10.13
N SER A 175 -12.06 -49.94 -8.97
CA SER A 175 -12.34 -50.32 -7.54
C SER A 175 -12.10 -51.81 -7.16
N PRO A 176 -11.86 -52.20 -5.87
CA PRO A 176 -11.36 -51.49 -4.68
C PRO A 176 -10.33 -52.29 -3.81
N SER A 177 -9.91 -51.67 -2.70
CA SER A 177 -9.22 -52.24 -1.51
C SER A 177 -10.07 -53.29 -0.76
N PRO A 178 -9.56 -54.12 0.21
CA PRO A 178 -9.26 -53.61 1.56
C PRO A 178 -8.22 -54.38 2.46
N ALA A 179 -7.74 -53.62 3.46
CA ALA A 179 -7.59 -53.90 4.91
C ALA A 179 -6.85 -55.14 5.50
N LEU A 180 -5.85 -54.79 6.35
CA LEU A 180 -5.61 -55.15 7.77
C LEU A 180 -5.59 -56.63 8.24
N GLY A 181 -4.51 -56.99 8.94
CA GLY A 181 -4.48 -58.11 9.90
C GLY A 181 -3.10 -58.32 10.56
N PRO A 182 -2.97 -58.42 11.90
CA PRO A 182 -1.71 -58.33 12.65
C PRO A 182 -1.23 -59.68 13.22
N ASP A 183 -0.07 -59.67 13.89
CA ASP A 183 0.21 -60.30 15.20
C ASP A 183 1.63 -60.88 15.34
N VAL A 184 2.37 -60.29 16.29
CA VAL A 184 3.58 -60.83 16.91
C VAL A 184 3.20 -61.25 18.34
N PRO A 185 3.44 -62.49 18.78
CA PRO A 185 3.20 -62.85 20.17
C PRO A 185 4.46 -62.69 21.04
N LEU A 186 4.23 -62.08 22.20
CA LEU A 186 5.06 -62.11 23.42
C LEU A 186 4.80 -63.42 24.18
N ARG A 187 5.79 -63.91 24.95
CA ARG A 187 5.65 -64.19 26.41
C ARG A 187 6.94 -64.75 27.07
N PRO A 188 7.05 -64.68 28.42
CA PRO A 188 8.29 -64.56 29.19
C PRO A 188 8.53 -65.76 30.13
N ASP A 189 9.55 -65.68 31.01
CA ASP A 189 9.56 -66.06 32.46
C ASP A 189 11.03 -66.15 32.99
N PRO A 190 11.33 -66.33 34.30
CA PRO A 190 11.79 -65.30 35.24
C PRO A 190 13.17 -65.65 35.89
N PRO A 191 13.69 -64.87 36.87
CA PRO A 191 14.98 -65.16 37.51
C PRO A 191 14.83 -66.02 38.78
N THR A 192 15.92 -66.69 39.18
CA THR A 192 16.09 -67.28 40.52
C THR A 192 17.54 -67.10 41.02
N PRO A 193 17.78 -67.11 42.36
CA PRO A 193 18.74 -66.22 43.01
C PRO A 193 19.93 -66.95 43.69
N THR A 194 20.90 -66.12 44.12
CA THR A 194 21.80 -66.22 45.31
C THR A 194 22.28 -67.57 45.83
N ALA A 195 23.60 -67.71 46.05
CA ALA A 195 24.21 -67.74 47.40
C ALA A 195 25.74 -67.99 47.38
N GLU A 196 26.45 -67.28 48.27
CA GLU A 196 27.59 -67.72 49.13
C GLU A 196 28.86 -68.34 48.50
N ALA A 197 30.10 -68.13 48.96
CA ALA A 197 30.71 -67.28 49.98
C ALA A 197 32.26 -67.41 49.82
N THR A 198 32.99 -66.32 50.07
CA THR A 198 34.35 -66.08 50.65
C THR A 198 35.37 -67.23 50.90
N PRO A 199 36.67 -66.97 51.21
CA PRO A 199 37.45 -65.71 51.27
C PRO A 199 38.89 -65.80 50.66
N THR A 200 39.60 -64.67 50.53
CA THR A 200 41.07 -64.60 50.80
C THR A 200 41.51 -63.13 51.01
N VAL A 201 42.55 -62.95 51.83
CA VAL A 201 42.92 -61.76 52.64
C VAL A 201 44.19 -61.09 52.03
N PRO A 202 44.59 -59.85 52.44
CA PRO A 202 44.58 -58.57 51.72
C PRO A 202 45.92 -58.24 50.98
N PRO A 203 46.15 -57.01 50.48
CA PRO A 203 46.96 -56.09 51.28
C PRO A 203 46.55 -54.60 51.17
N ILE A 204 47.11 -53.86 52.13
CA ILE A 204 46.97 -52.44 52.43
C ILE A 204 47.27 -51.55 51.20
N SER A 205 46.38 -50.60 50.90
CA SER A 205 46.59 -49.50 49.95
C SER A 205 46.59 -48.14 50.67
N LEU A 206 47.55 -47.29 50.26
CA LEU A 206 47.74 -45.90 50.67
C LEU A 206 46.55 -45.01 50.22
N PRO A 207 46.29 -43.86 50.88
CA PRO A 207 45.16 -43.01 50.51
C PRO A 207 45.46 -42.28 49.18
N GLU A 208 44.83 -42.72 48.09
CA GLU A 208 44.81 -42.00 46.82
C GLU A 208 43.78 -40.85 46.83
N ALA A 209 44.19 -39.75 46.21
CA ALA A 209 43.51 -38.48 46.17
C ALA A 209 42.07 -38.58 45.64
N ARG A 210 41.13 -37.90 46.32
CA ARG A 210 39.76 -37.67 45.85
C ARG A 210 39.78 -37.07 44.44
N SER A 211 39.37 -37.85 43.44
CA SER A 211 39.04 -37.32 42.11
C SER A 211 37.76 -36.49 42.21
N ALA A 212 37.86 -35.25 41.77
CA ALA A 212 36.80 -34.26 41.88
C ALA A 212 35.62 -34.57 40.95
N ASP A 213 34.45 -34.22 41.46
CA ASP A 213 33.09 -34.20 40.92
C ASP A 213 32.98 -33.54 39.52
N THR A 214 33.43 -34.24 38.48
CA THR A 214 33.40 -33.78 37.07
C THR A 214 32.11 -34.16 36.34
N GLY A 215 31.38 -35.17 36.82
CA GLY A 215 30.11 -35.61 36.24
C GLY A 215 28.99 -34.60 36.45
N ARG A 216 28.83 -34.08 37.67
CA ARG A 216 27.72 -33.19 38.03
C ARG A 216 27.78 -31.83 37.35
N ARG A 217 28.99 -31.31 37.10
CA ARG A 217 29.21 -30.08 36.33
C ARG A 217 28.80 -30.21 34.86
N ARG A 218 29.03 -31.36 34.21
CA ARG A 218 28.67 -31.58 32.79
C ARG A 218 27.16 -31.60 32.59
N TYR A 219 26.42 -32.28 33.47
CA TYR A 219 24.94 -32.29 33.43
C TYR A 219 24.34 -30.90 33.71
N TRP A 220 24.94 -30.15 34.64
CA TRP A 220 24.48 -28.79 34.96
C TRP A 220 24.71 -27.82 33.78
N TRP A 221 25.86 -27.93 33.10
CA TRP A 221 26.12 -27.16 31.87
C TRP A 221 25.18 -27.54 30.73
N GLY A 222 24.88 -28.82 30.54
CA GLY A 222 23.89 -29.27 29.55
C GLY A 222 22.50 -28.71 29.80
N MET A 223 22.06 -28.64 31.06
CA MET A 223 20.75 -28.08 31.43
C MET A 223 20.68 -26.57 31.21
N VAL A 224 21.76 -25.83 31.52
CA VAL A 224 21.84 -24.38 31.27
C VAL A 224 21.80 -24.08 29.77
N VAL A 225 22.55 -24.84 28.95
CA VAL A 225 22.53 -24.69 27.49
C VAL A 225 21.14 -25.00 26.92
N ALA A 226 20.47 -26.05 27.40
CA ALA A 226 19.11 -26.39 26.98
C ALA A 226 18.09 -25.30 27.32
N LEU A 227 18.18 -24.70 28.52
CA LEU A 227 17.31 -23.60 28.92
C LEU A 227 17.55 -22.33 28.11
N VAL A 228 18.81 -22.01 27.80
CA VAL A 228 19.15 -20.86 26.93
C VAL A 228 18.63 -21.09 25.52
N LEU A 229 18.80 -22.29 24.95
CA LEU A 229 18.28 -22.61 23.62
C LEU A 229 16.75 -22.56 23.58
N ALA A 230 16.06 -23.11 24.60
CA ALA A 230 14.62 -23.02 24.72
C ALA A 230 14.14 -21.56 24.80
N TRP A 231 14.86 -20.71 25.54
CA TRP A 231 14.54 -19.29 25.65
C TRP A 231 14.77 -18.53 24.34
N VAL A 232 15.86 -18.83 23.61
CA VAL A 232 16.12 -18.27 22.27
C VAL A 232 15.02 -18.67 21.30
N VAL A 233 14.55 -19.92 21.35
CA VAL A 233 13.42 -20.38 20.52
C VAL A 233 12.14 -19.64 20.90
N VAL A 234 11.85 -19.44 22.18
CA VAL A 234 10.69 -18.67 22.63
C VAL A 234 10.76 -17.22 22.15
N VAL A 235 11.92 -16.56 22.29
CA VAL A 235 12.13 -15.18 21.81
C VAL A 235 12.05 -15.11 20.29
N ALA A 236 12.61 -16.08 19.57
CA ALA A 236 12.51 -16.15 18.11
C ALA A 236 11.05 -16.36 17.67
N VAL A 237 10.29 -17.24 18.34
CA VAL A 237 8.87 -17.44 18.08
C VAL A 237 8.07 -16.19 18.40
N LEU A 238 8.34 -15.49 19.50
CA LEU A 238 7.68 -14.22 19.85
C LEU A 238 8.05 -13.09 18.89
N TYR A 239 9.30 -13.03 18.42
CA TYR A 239 9.79 -12.07 17.44
C TYR A 239 9.21 -12.34 16.05
N LEU A 240 9.18 -13.60 15.61
CA LEU A 240 8.55 -14.02 14.36
C LEU A 240 7.03 -13.85 14.42
N ASN A 241 6.38 -14.15 15.54
CA ASN A 241 4.97 -13.82 15.75
C ASN A 241 4.74 -12.31 15.84
N GLY A 242 5.66 -11.53 16.41
CA GLY A 242 5.58 -10.06 16.48
C GLY A 242 5.72 -9.42 15.10
N ARG A 243 6.60 -9.96 14.26
CA ARG A 243 6.76 -9.59 12.85
C ARG A 243 5.55 -10.01 12.01
N ASN A 244 4.99 -11.20 12.25
CA ASN A 244 3.73 -11.65 11.65
C ASN A 244 2.49 -10.95 12.23
N ARG A 245 2.63 -10.28 13.38
CA ARG A 245 1.65 -9.35 13.97
C ARG A 245 1.80 -7.91 13.45
N GLN A 246 2.55 -7.69 12.36
CA GLN A 246 2.19 -6.67 11.37
C GLN A 246 0.83 -7.07 10.73
N LEU A 247 -0.17 -7.01 11.60
CA LEU A 247 -1.62 -6.96 11.46
C LEU A 247 -2.17 -7.68 10.23
N ALA A 248 -2.83 -8.82 10.47
CA ALA A 248 -3.93 -9.20 9.60
C ALA A 248 -4.84 -7.96 9.50
N ASN A 249 -5.02 -7.43 8.30
CA ASN A 249 -6.04 -6.42 8.02
C ASN A 249 -7.39 -7.10 8.32
N ILE A 250 -7.81 -7.04 9.57
CA ILE A 250 -9.13 -7.46 10.00
C ILE A 250 -10.07 -6.36 9.50
N PRO A 251 -11.22 -6.68 8.91
CA PRO A 251 -12.20 -5.66 8.55
C PRO A 251 -13.05 -5.30 9.77
N VAL A 252 -13.37 -4.00 9.94
CA VAL A 252 -14.34 -3.52 10.93
C VAL A 252 -15.78 -3.92 10.59
N ALA A 253 -16.06 -4.13 9.31
CA ALA A 253 -17.34 -4.62 8.82
C ALA A 253 -17.16 -5.35 7.47
N GLN A 254 -18.08 -6.26 7.17
CA GLN A 254 -18.13 -6.97 5.88
C GLN A 254 -19.53 -6.91 5.31
N PHE A 255 -19.61 -6.57 4.03
CA PHE A 255 -20.83 -6.47 3.23
C PHE A 255 -20.84 -7.58 2.18
N GLU A 256 -22.03 -7.99 1.74
CA GLU A 256 -22.20 -9.07 0.76
C GLU A 256 -21.83 -8.64 -0.68
N THR A 257 -21.83 -7.33 -0.92
CA THR A 257 -21.54 -6.71 -2.22
C THR A 257 -20.35 -5.74 -2.12
N PRO A 258 -19.68 -5.43 -3.23
CA PRO A 258 -18.61 -4.44 -3.28
C PRO A 258 -19.03 -3.11 -2.66
N ILE A 259 -18.12 -2.49 -1.90
CA ILE A 259 -18.31 -1.12 -1.41
C ILE A 259 -17.95 -0.16 -2.54
N GLN A 260 -18.87 0.71 -2.95
CA GLN A 260 -18.69 1.64 -4.05
C GLN A 260 -18.29 3.05 -3.55
N ALA A 261 -18.85 3.48 -2.43
CA ALA A 261 -18.50 4.76 -1.82
C ALA A 261 -18.70 4.74 -0.31
N ILE A 262 -17.98 5.62 0.37
CA ILE A 262 -18.07 5.83 1.82
C ILE A 262 -18.05 7.33 2.06
N ALA A 263 -18.89 7.82 2.96
CA ALA A 263 -18.84 9.20 3.43
C ALA A 263 -19.30 9.29 4.88
N ALA A 264 -18.87 10.33 5.60
CA ALA A 264 -19.47 10.68 6.87
C ALA A 264 -19.76 12.18 6.96
N GLY A 265 -20.77 12.50 7.77
CA GLY A 265 -21.09 13.84 8.23
C GLY A 265 -21.51 13.76 9.69
N GLY A 266 -20.94 14.60 10.55
CA GLY A 266 -21.11 14.49 12.00
C GLY A 266 -20.75 13.09 12.51
N GLU A 267 -21.66 12.48 13.27
CA GLU A 267 -21.55 11.12 13.82
C GLU A 267 -22.28 10.08 12.95
N VAL A 268 -22.57 10.40 11.68
CA VAL A 268 -23.28 9.50 10.76
C VAL A 268 -22.36 9.11 9.62
N TRP A 269 -22.12 7.81 9.49
CA TRP A 269 -21.41 7.20 8.36
C TRP A 269 -22.39 6.58 7.39
N MET A 270 -22.09 6.69 6.10
CA MET A 270 -22.81 6.03 5.02
C MET A 270 -21.84 5.21 4.16
N VAL A 271 -22.31 4.03 3.77
CA VAL A 271 -21.63 3.13 2.85
C VAL A 271 -22.62 2.82 1.72
N ALA A 272 -22.21 3.10 0.49
CA ALA A 272 -22.92 2.71 -0.71
C ALA A 272 -22.39 1.35 -1.19
N THR A 273 -23.29 0.40 -1.40
CA THR A 273 -22.97 -0.94 -1.93
C THR A 273 -23.89 -1.31 -3.09
N GLY A 274 -23.65 -2.50 -3.68
CA GLY A 274 -24.52 -3.06 -4.72
C GLY A 274 -25.97 -3.30 -4.28
N ASP A 275 -26.23 -3.39 -2.97
CA ASP A 275 -27.57 -3.57 -2.42
C ASP A 275 -28.16 -2.27 -1.81
N GLY A 276 -27.57 -1.13 -2.17
CA GLY A 276 -28.00 0.19 -1.73
C GLY A 276 -27.18 0.80 -0.60
N VAL A 277 -27.76 1.80 0.06
CA VAL A 277 -27.03 2.61 1.05
C VAL A 277 -27.32 2.11 2.46
N GLN A 278 -26.26 1.92 3.22
CA GLN A 278 -26.32 1.55 4.64
C GLN A 278 -25.71 2.66 5.47
N ARG A 279 -26.25 2.87 6.67
CA ARG A 279 -25.77 3.89 7.59
C ARG A 279 -25.33 3.30 8.93
N SER A 280 -24.45 4.01 9.60
CA SER A 280 -24.00 3.68 10.95
C SER A 280 -23.87 4.96 11.79
N GLY A 281 -24.08 4.83 13.10
CA GLY A 281 -23.79 5.88 14.09
C GLY A 281 -22.60 5.54 14.99
N ASP A 282 -21.94 4.39 14.77
CA ASP A 282 -20.78 3.95 15.54
C ASP A 282 -19.65 3.37 14.65
N GLY A 283 -19.85 3.39 13.32
CA GLY A 283 -18.95 2.81 12.33
C GLY A 283 -18.85 1.28 12.35
N ARG A 284 -19.63 0.60 13.20
CA ARG A 284 -19.53 -0.86 13.44
C ARG A 284 -20.82 -1.60 13.12
N ARG A 285 -21.96 -0.99 13.45
CA ARG A 285 -23.29 -1.53 13.18
C ARG A 285 -23.89 -0.76 12.03
N TRP A 286 -24.22 -1.49 10.97
CA TRP A 286 -24.73 -0.93 9.73
C TRP A 286 -26.19 -1.33 9.55
N VAL A 287 -27.02 -0.34 9.22
CA VAL A 287 -28.45 -0.51 9.00
C VAL A 287 -28.78 -0.01 7.60
N ARG A 288 -29.52 -0.81 6.84
CA ARG A 288 -30.02 -0.44 5.51
C ARG A 288 -30.89 0.80 5.62
N THR A 289 -30.71 1.73 4.69
CA THR A 289 -31.57 2.93 4.56
C THR A 289 -32.77 2.64 3.66
N GLY A 290 -33.64 3.63 3.47
CA GLY A 290 -34.74 3.54 2.50
C GLY A 290 -34.30 3.46 1.03
N LEU A 291 -33.02 3.66 0.72
CA LEU A 291 -32.47 3.57 -0.63
C LEU A 291 -31.91 2.16 -0.87
N ALA A 292 -32.77 1.27 -1.36
CA ALA A 292 -32.46 -0.15 -1.59
C ALA A 292 -31.82 -0.45 -2.97
N GLU A 293 -31.72 0.55 -3.84
CA GLU A 293 -31.09 0.41 -5.16
C GLU A 293 -29.57 0.61 -5.08
N ALA A 294 -28.83 -0.16 -5.89
CA ALA A 294 -27.37 -0.07 -5.99
C ALA A 294 -26.91 1.39 -6.14
N ALA A 295 -26.11 1.84 -5.17
CA ALA A 295 -25.60 3.20 -5.14
C ALA A 295 -24.12 3.23 -5.55
N GLN A 296 -23.76 4.16 -6.43
CA GLN A 296 -22.41 4.34 -6.95
C GLN A 296 -21.62 5.35 -6.12
N ALA A 297 -22.24 6.44 -5.71
CA ALA A 297 -21.63 7.46 -4.85
C ALA A 297 -22.57 7.89 -3.72
N VAL A 298 -21.99 8.34 -2.61
CA VAL A 298 -22.71 9.00 -1.51
C VAL A 298 -21.84 10.08 -0.88
N VAL A 299 -22.41 11.26 -0.60
CA VAL A 299 -21.70 12.38 0.04
C VAL A 299 -22.60 13.12 1.02
N ALA A 300 -22.00 13.64 2.09
CA ALA A 300 -22.68 14.56 3.01
C ALA A 300 -22.69 15.98 2.43
N LEU A 301 -23.80 16.69 2.60
CA LEU A 301 -23.99 18.08 2.16
C LEU A 301 -23.80 19.09 3.29
N ASP A 302 -23.89 18.63 4.53
CA ASP A 302 -23.64 19.42 5.72
C ASP A 302 -22.65 18.71 6.65
N THR A 303 -22.06 19.46 7.57
CA THR A 303 -21.12 18.92 8.55
C THR A 303 -21.80 18.17 9.69
N ALA A 304 -23.13 18.25 9.82
CA ALA A 304 -23.90 17.61 10.88
C ALA A 304 -24.32 16.17 10.53
N GLY A 305 -24.23 15.78 9.25
CA GLY A 305 -24.71 14.50 8.75
C GLY A 305 -26.22 14.43 8.60
N THR A 306 -26.91 15.57 8.43
CA THR A 306 -28.37 15.58 8.25
C THR A 306 -28.78 15.49 6.78
N SER A 307 -28.00 16.06 5.87
CA SER A 307 -28.31 16.15 4.45
C SER A 307 -27.30 15.40 3.60
N TRP A 308 -27.78 14.62 2.64
CA TRP A 308 -26.98 13.68 1.85
C TRP A 308 -27.43 13.64 0.40
N LEU A 309 -26.48 13.37 -0.49
CA LEU A 309 -26.75 12.97 -1.87
C LEU A 309 -26.20 11.58 -2.12
N ALA A 310 -26.93 10.79 -2.90
CA ALA A 310 -26.49 9.49 -3.39
C ALA A 310 -26.84 9.34 -4.87
N THR A 311 -25.98 8.67 -5.62
CA THR A 311 -26.22 8.36 -7.04
C THR A 311 -26.49 6.88 -7.20
N THR A 312 -27.47 6.55 -8.02
CA THR A 312 -27.89 5.18 -8.32
C THR A 312 -28.02 5.01 -9.83
N GLY A 313 -28.24 3.78 -10.30
CA GLY A 313 -28.54 3.53 -11.72
C GLY A 313 -29.80 4.23 -12.23
N THR A 314 -30.72 4.65 -11.35
CA THR A 314 -31.97 5.34 -11.71
C THR A 314 -31.89 6.87 -11.61
N GLY A 315 -30.85 7.41 -10.96
CA GLY A 315 -30.63 8.84 -10.84
C GLY A 315 -30.05 9.28 -9.50
N LEU A 316 -30.16 10.58 -9.26
CA LEU A 316 -29.68 11.26 -8.05
C LEU A 316 -30.79 11.29 -6.98
N TRP A 317 -30.42 10.89 -5.76
CA TRP A 317 -31.29 10.85 -4.60
C TRP A 317 -30.78 11.78 -3.51
N ARG A 318 -31.70 12.37 -2.77
CA ARG A 318 -31.42 13.27 -1.64
C ARG A 318 -32.11 12.78 -0.38
N SER A 319 -31.39 12.89 0.73
CA SER A 319 -31.92 12.75 2.08
C SER A 319 -31.69 14.05 2.84
N ASP A 320 -32.64 14.47 3.66
CA ASP A 320 -32.53 15.64 4.54
C ASP A 320 -32.76 15.28 6.03
N ASP A 321 -32.75 13.98 6.36
CA ASP A 321 -33.04 13.46 7.69
C ASP A 321 -31.99 12.44 8.19
N GLY A 322 -30.75 12.53 7.72
CA GLY A 322 -29.65 11.63 8.12
C GLY A 322 -29.73 10.24 7.51
N GLY A 323 -30.30 10.14 6.31
CA GLY A 323 -30.44 8.91 5.52
C GLY A 323 -31.57 8.01 5.97
N ASN A 324 -32.54 8.54 6.74
CA ASN A 324 -33.73 7.76 7.09
C ASN A 324 -34.65 7.63 5.88
N THR A 325 -34.87 8.73 5.15
CA THR A 325 -35.70 8.76 3.95
C THR A 325 -34.97 9.39 2.78
N TRP A 326 -35.23 8.86 1.58
CA TRP A 326 -34.63 9.31 0.34
C TRP A 326 -35.71 9.68 -0.65
N ARG A 327 -35.49 10.79 -1.35
CA ARG A 327 -36.35 11.28 -2.43
C ARG A 327 -35.52 11.57 -3.67
N PRO A 328 -36.08 11.44 -4.89
CA PRO A 328 -35.39 11.92 -6.08
C PRO A 328 -35.00 13.38 -5.91
N ALA A 329 -33.75 13.71 -6.21
CA ALA A 329 -33.28 15.09 -6.18
C ALA A 329 -33.96 15.90 -7.29
N MET A 330 -34.29 17.16 -7.01
CA MET A 330 -34.80 18.08 -8.03
C MET A 330 -33.63 18.50 -8.93
N GLY A 331 -33.88 18.52 -10.25
CA GLY A 331 -32.82 18.61 -11.25
C GLY A 331 -32.46 17.21 -11.75
N ASN A 332 -32.54 16.99 -13.06
CA ASN A 332 -32.16 15.73 -13.68
C ASN A 332 -30.65 15.58 -13.50
N GLY A 333 -30.25 15.06 -12.34
CA GLY A 333 -28.87 14.72 -12.04
C GLY A 333 -28.37 13.88 -13.20
N GLN A 334 -27.22 14.28 -13.74
CA GLN A 334 -26.56 13.46 -14.73
C GLN A 334 -26.23 12.11 -14.08
N GLY A 335 -26.01 11.07 -14.88
CA GLY A 335 -25.58 9.75 -14.37
C GLY A 335 -24.21 9.85 -13.70
N PHE A 336 -24.15 10.42 -12.50
CA PHE A 336 -22.94 10.74 -11.79
C PHE A 336 -22.35 9.46 -11.19
N VAL A 337 -21.17 9.09 -11.66
CA VAL A 337 -20.39 7.94 -11.18
C VAL A 337 -19.64 8.26 -9.89
N ALA A 338 -19.30 9.54 -9.66
CA ALA A 338 -18.66 10.01 -8.44
C ALA A 338 -19.21 11.37 -8.00
N LEU A 339 -19.21 11.59 -6.70
CA LEU A 339 -19.57 12.85 -6.06
C LEU A 339 -18.47 13.27 -5.09
N ALA A 340 -18.26 14.57 -4.94
CA ALA A 340 -17.46 15.14 -3.87
C ALA A 340 -18.11 16.42 -3.35
N SER A 341 -17.94 16.74 -2.07
CA SER A 341 -18.56 17.92 -1.47
C SER A 341 -17.58 18.70 -0.62
N ALA A 342 -17.83 20.02 -0.53
CA ALA A 342 -17.23 20.91 0.45
C ALA A 342 -18.37 21.56 1.26
N PRO A 343 -18.90 20.86 2.29
CA PRO A 343 -20.12 21.30 2.99
C PRO A 343 -20.04 22.71 3.58
N ARG A 344 -18.86 23.12 4.06
CA ARG A 344 -18.63 24.47 4.61
C ARG A 344 -18.71 25.59 3.57
N MET A 345 -18.55 25.24 2.29
CA MET A 345 -18.65 26.16 1.16
C MET A 345 -19.99 26.03 0.43
N GLY A 346 -20.86 25.09 0.81
CA GLY A 346 -22.11 24.80 0.10
C GLY A 346 -21.92 24.19 -1.29
N MET A 347 -20.69 23.79 -1.64
CA MET A 347 -20.36 23.29 -2.98
C MET A 347 -20.40 21.77 -3.07
N VAL A 348 -20.86 21.27 -4.21
CA VAL A 348 -20.86 19.85 -4.57
C VAL A 348 -20.39 19.71 -6.02
N TRP A 349 -19.59 18.69 -6.29
CA TRP A 349 -19.15 18.31 -7.62
C TRP A 349 -19.68 16.93 -7.98
N GLY A 350 -20.05 16.76 -9.25
CA GLY A 350 -20.57 15.52 -9.79
C GLY A 350 -19.88 15.16 -11.09
N LEU A 351 -19.42 13.92 -11.19
CA LEU A 351 -18.66 13.39 -12.32
C LEU A 351 -19.48 12.34 -13.05
N THR A 352 -19.65 12.46 -14.36
CA THR A 352 -20.43 11.49 -15.19
C THR A 352 -19.57 10.43 -15.89
N GLY A 353 -18.25 10.51 -15.74
CA GLY A 353 -17.28 9.76 -16.53
C GLY A 353 -16.56 10.65 -17.54
N ASP A 354 -17.32 11.45 -18.29
CA ASP A 354 -16.77 12.29 -19.37
C ASP A 354 -16.88 13.79 -19.07
N ALA A 355 -17.68 14.17 -18.08
CA ALA A 355 -17.91 15.57 -17.71
C ALA A 355 -17.97 15.78 -16.21
N LEU A 356 -17.52 16.96 -15.79
CA LEU A 356 -17.59 17.47 -14.43
C LEU A 356 -18.64 18.57 -14.35
N TYR A 357 -19.50 18.46 -13.35
CA TYR A 357 -20.52 19.43 -13.00
C TYR A 357 -20.27 19.96 -11.59
N ALA A 358 -20.69 21.19 -11.34
CA ALA A 358 -20.68 21.80 -10.02
C ALA A 358 -22.07 22.30 -9.64
N SER A 359 -22.34 22.28 -8.34
CA SER A 359 -23.53 22.83 -7.72
C SER A 359 -23.11 23.74 -6.57
N GLU A 360 -23.66 24.94 -6.55
CA GLU A 360 -23.43 25.95 -5.51
C GLU A 360 -24.57 26.04 -4.50
N ASP A 361 -25.61 25.22 -4.68
CA ASP A 361 -26.84 25.21 -3.88
C ASP A 361 -27.11 23.85 -3.21
N GLY A 362 -26.03 23.11 -2.91
CA GLY A 362 -26.13 21.80 -2.26
C GLY A 362 -26.81 20.74 -3.11
N GLY A 363 -26.61 20.76 -4.42
CA GLY A 363 -27.10 19.77 -5.38
C GLY A 363 -28.52 19.97 -5.88
N ALA A 364 -29.13 21.14 -5.66
CA ALA A 364 -30.47 21.46 -6.18
C ALA A 364 -30.43 21.88 -7.66
N SER A 365 -29.33 22.47 -8.11
CA SER A 365 -29.05 22.75 -9.52
C SER A 365 -27.58 22.48 -9.84
N TRP A 366 -27.31 22.15 -11.10
CA TRP A 366 -26.00 21.72 -11.57
C TRP A 366 -25.61 22.49 -12.84
N ALA A 367 -24.40 23.02 -12.86
CA ALA A 367 -23.79 23.65 -14.03
C ALA A 367 -22.67 22.77 -14.58
N LEU A 368 -22.61 22.60 -15.90
CA LEU A 368 -21.48 21.97 -16.56
C LEU A 368 -20.24 22.84 -16.37
N LEU A 369 -19.19 22.25 -15.81
CA LEU A 369 -17.93 22.93 -15.51
C LEU A 369 -16.85 22.58 -16.52
N SER A 370 -16.78 21.30 -16.91
CA SER A 370 -15.86 20.81 -17.93
C SER A 370 -16.40 19.54 -18.59
N ASP A 371 -16.32 19.47 -19.91
CA ASP A 371 -16.62 18.30 -20.76
C ASP A 371 -15.36 17.74 -21.44
N ARG A 372 -14.18 18.26 -21.05
CA ARG A 372 -12.87 17.91 -21.62
C ARG A 372 -11.98 17.31 -20.56
N LEU A 373 -12.46 16.21 -19.98
CA LEU A 373 -11.69 15.49 -18.97
C LEU A 373 -10.47 14.80 -19.60
N PRO A 374 -9.35 14.72 -18.87
CA PRO A 374 -8.11 14.16 -19.35
C PRO A 374 -8.08 12.62 -19.28
N GLY A 375 -9.23 11.95 -19.19
CA GLY A 375 -9.41 10.50 -19.01
C GLY A 375 -10.85 10.19 -18.63
N GLN A 376 -11.21 8.91 -18.60
CA GLN A 376 -12.51 8.49 -18.08
C GLN A 376 -12.48 8.70 -16.57
N GLY A 377 -13.24 9.68 -16.08
CA GLY A 377 -13.31 10.03 -14.68
C GLY A 377 -14.01 8.96 -13.85
N GLN A 378 -13.42 8.62 -12.72
CA GLN A 378 -13.91 7.58 -11.81
C GLN A 378 -14.00 8.04 -10.35
N ALA A 379 -13.14 8.97 -9.93
CA ALA A 379 -13.10 9.46 -8.55
C ALA A 379 -12.83 10.96 -8.49
N LEU A 380 -13.32 11.60 -7.44
CA LEU A 380 -13.06 13.01 -7.14
C LEU A 380 -12.62 13.17 -5.69
N ALA A 381 -11.65 14.05 -5.46
CA ALA A 381 -11.35 14.58 -4.14
C ALA A 381 -11.18 16.10 -4.18
N VAL A 382 -11.59 16.77 -3.10
CA VAL A 382 -11.56 18.22 -2.97
C VAL A 382 -10.51 18.60 -1.92
N GLY A 383 -9.59 19.47 -2.31
CA GLY A 383 -8.64 20.13 -1.41
C GLY A 383 -8.91 21.64 -1.31
N PRO A 384 -8.11 22.38 -0.54
CA PRO A 384 -8.24 23.83 -0.40
C PRO A 384 -7.86 24.53 -1.71
N GLY A 385 -8.87 24.85 -2.53
CA GLY A 385 -8.69 25.48 -3.84
C GLY A 385 -8.17 24.53 -4.93
N GLU A 386 -8.18 23.23 -4.67
CA GLU A 386 -7.66 22.18 -5.55
C GLU A 386 -8.73 21.11 -5.76
N LEU A 387 -8.86 20.62 -7.00
CA LEU A 387 -9.65 19.44 -7.32
C LEU A 387 -8.74 18.35 -7.88
N TYR A 388 -8.91 17.14 -7.37
CA TYR A 388 -8.20 15.96 -7.82
C TYR A 388 -9.19 15.04 -8.52
N LEU A 389 -8.85 14.66 -9.75
CA LEU A 389 -9.62 13.74 -10.58
C LEU A 389 -8.85 12.42 -10.72
N GLY A 390 -9.47 11.34 -10.29
CA GLY A 390 -9.02 9.99 -10.56
C GLY A 390 -9.64 9.52 -11.87
N THR A 391 -8.79 9.01 -12.76
CA THR A 391 -9.20 8.49 -14.07
C THR A 391 -8.63 7.09 -14.29
N ASP A 392 -8.94 6.51 -15.44
CA ASP A 392 -8.27 5.33 -16.00
C ASP A 392 -6.81 5.58 -16.44
N ARG A 393 -6.36 6.85 -16.43
CA ARG A 393 -5.02 7.29 -16.84
C ARG A 393 -4.21 7.95 -15.73
N GLY A 394 -4.64 7.77 -14.48
CA GLY A 394 -3.99 8.29 -13.28
C GLY A 394 -4.75 9.44 -12.65
N VAL A 395 -4.04 10.20 -11.82
CA VAL A 395 -4.57 11.34 -11.08
C VAL A 395 -4.22 12.63 -11.78
N PHE A 396 -5.20 13.53 -11.88
CA PHE A 396 -5.07 14.87 -12.45
C PHE A 396 -5.45 15.93 -11.41
N LEU A 397 -4.74 17.05 -11.42
CA LEU A 397 -4.96 18.18 -10.53
C LEU A 397 -5.50 19.36 -11.33
N SER A 398 -6.55 19.98 -10.81
CA SER A 398 -7.03 21.29 -11.22
C SER A 398 -6.85 22.29 -10.07
N ARG A 399 -6.37 23.50 -10.40
CA ARG A 399 -6.23 24.64 -9.49
C ARG A 399 -7.18 25.79 -9.82
N ASP A 400 -8.03 25.59 -10.83
CA ASP A 400 -8.99 26.57 -11.36
C ASP A 400 -10.44 26.09 -11.16
N GLY A 401 -10.66 25.30 -10.10
CA GLY A 401 -11.98 24.81 -9.72
C GLY A 401 -12.55 23.76 -10.68
N GLY A 402 -11.74 23.10 -11.50
CA GLY A 402 -12.13 22.01 -12.39
C GLY A 402 -12.33 22.41 -13.86
N GLN A 403 -12.05 23.66 -14.21
CA GLN A 403 -12.15 24.17 -15.59
C GLN A 403 -11.02 23.63 -16.48
N GLY A 404 -9.84 23.42 -15.90
CA GLY A 404 -8.64 22.93 -16.57
C GLY A 404 -7.90 21.86 -15.76
N TRP A 405 -7.38 20.88 -16.48
CA TRP A 405 -6.60 19.76 -15.92
C TRP A 405 -5.16 19.70 -16.45
N ALA A 406 -4.77 20.69 -17.26
CA ALA A 406 -3.47 20.74 -17.91
C ALA A 406 -2.46 21.51 -17.04
N GLY A 407 -1.45 20.82 -16.51
CA GLY A 407 -0.32 21.51 -15.89
C GLY A 407 0.71 20.69 -15.11
N GLN A 408 0.37 19.53 -14.51
CA GLN A 408 1.31 18.87 -13.55
C GLN A 408 1.30 17.33 -13.55
N ASN A 409 0.99 16.67 -14.68
CA ASN A 409 0.95 15.19 -14.74
C ASN A 409 2.29 14.50 -14.43
N GLY A 410 3.42 15.22 -14.47
CA GLY A 410 4.72 14.69 -14.08
C GLY A 410 4.87 14.46 -12.56
N MET A 411 4.19 15.27 -11.73
CA MET A 411 4.33 15.19 -10.26
C MET A 411 3.30 14.27 -9.60
N VAL A 412 2.06 14.24 -10.12
CA VAL A 412 0.94 13.49 -9.50
C VAL A 412 0.81 12.07 -10.04
N ASN A 413 1.51 11.66 -11.10
CA ASN A 413 1.54 10.25 -11.54
C ASN A 413 2.91 9.58 -11.34
N GLY A 414 3.87 10.27 -10.73
CA GLY A 414 5.21 9.74 -10.48
C GLY A 414 5.17 8.49 -9.60
N ARG A 415 5.51 7.32 -10.18
CA ARG A 415 5.67 6.03 -9.48
C ARG A 415 4.38 5.47 -8.83
N ILE A 416 3.19 5.87 -9.29
CA ILE A 416 1.97 5.16 -8.89
C ILE A 416 1.94 3.77 -9.55
N VAL A 417 1.57 2.75 -8.79
CA VAL A 417 1.62 1.34 -9.25
C VAL A 417 0.53 1.05 -10.28
N SER A 418 -0.62 1.71 -10.16
CA SER A 418 -1.76 1.58 -11.08
C SER A 418 -2.29 2.95 -11.46
N LEU A 419 -2.54 3.14 -12.75
CA LEU A 419 -3.17 4.35 -13.29
C LEU A 419 -4.70 4.29 -13.26
N ASP A 420 -5.30 3.13 -12.96
CA ASP A 420 -6.75 3.00 -12.75
C ASP A 420 -7.10 3.44 -11.32
N ILE A 421 -7.66 4.65 -11.18
CA ILE A 421 -7.92 5.30 -9.89
C ILE A 421 -9.40 5.23 -9.53
N ARG A 422 -9.74 4.25 -8.68
CA ARG A 422 -11.13 3.96 -8.29
C ARG A 422 -11.66 4.84 -7.16
N ALA A 423 -10.77 5.33 -6.30
CA ALA A 423 -11.14 6.20 -5.19
C ALA A 423 -10.06 7.23 -4.91
N LEU A 424 -10.46 8.41 -4.45
CA LEU A 424 -9.57 9.45 -3.97
C LEU A 424 -10.06 10.02 -2.64
N ALA A 425 -9.13 10.35 -1.75
CA ALA A 425 -9.41 11.12 -0.55
C ALA A 425 -8.23 12.05 -0.25
N TYR A 426 -8.52 13.29 0.14
CA TYR A 426 -7.49 14.31 0.41
C TYR A 426 -7.52 14.74 1.88
N ASP A 427 -6.38 14.59 2.57
CA ASP A 427 -6.12 15.06 3.92
C ASP A 427 -5.46 16.45 3.82
N GLY A 428 -6.26 17.50 4.06
CA GLY A 428 -5.79 18.88 3.94
C GLY A 428 -4.80 19.30 5.01
N ASP A 429 -4.86 18.72 6.20
CA ASP A 429 -3.99 19.10 7.32
C ASP A 429 -2.56 18.58 7.10
N ASN A 430 -2.45 17.39 6.51
CA ASN A 430 -1.16 16.73 6.26
C ASN A 430 -0.73 16.79 4.80
N ARG A 431 -1.56 17.39 3.94
CA ARG A 431 -1.36 17.49 2.48
C ARG A 431 -1.11 16.14 1.83
N LEU A 432 -1.85 15.12 2.27
CA LEU A 432 -1.77 13.76 1.76
C LEU A 432 -2.95 13.48 0.84
N LEU A 433 -2.68 13.03 -0.37
CA LEU A 433 -3.67 12.48 -1.28
C LEU A 433 -3.58 10.96 -1.25
N TYR A 434 -4.70 10.29 -1.03
CA TYR A 434 -4.83 8.84 -1.09
C TYR A 434 -5.51 8.43 -2.38
N ALA A 435 -5.01 7.36 -3.00
CA ALA A 435 -5.59 6.77 -4.20
C ALA A 435 -5.85 5.28 -3.99
N GLY A 436 -7.12 4.90 -4.11
CA GLY A 436 -7.55 3.52 -4.17
C GLY A 436 -7.38 3.01 -5.59
N THR A 437 -6.69 1.89 -5.73
CA THR A 437 -6.40 1.29 -7.03
C THR A 437 -6.63 -0.22 -6.98
N PRO A 438 -6.69 -0.91 -8.13
CA PRO A 438 -6.66 -2.36 -8.18
C PRO A 438 -5.44 -3.00 -7.50
N ALA A 439 -4.33 -2.27 -7.39
CA ALA A 439 -3.10 -2.74 -6.74
C ALA A 439 -3.05 -2.46 -5.23
N GLY A 440 -4.09 -1.87 -4.64
CA GLY A 440 -4.10 -1.45 -3.24
C GLY A 440 -4.18 0.06 -3.06
N LEU A 441 -3.82 0.49 -1.85
CA LEU A 441 -3.85 1.90 -1.46
C LEU A 441 -2.49 2.58 -1.66
N SER A 442 -2.50 3.62 -2.50
CA SER A 442 -1.35 4.52 -2.71
C SER A 442 -1.57 5.83 -1.95
N PHE A 443 -0.48 6.51 -1.55
CA PHE A 443 -0.53 7.87 -1.02
C PHE A 443 0.54 8.78 -1.62
N LEU A 444 0.26 10.07 -1.73
CA LEU A 444 1.15 11.10 -2.23
C LEU A 444 1.17 12.28 -1.26
N ASN A 445 2.36 12.75 -0.90
CA ASN A 445 2.52 14.02 -0.21
C ASN A 445 2.56 15.15 -1.26
N THR A 446 1.53 15.99 -1.29
CA THR A 446 1.41 17.08 -2.28
C THR A 446 2.28 18.29 -1.96
N ALA A 447 2.96 18.31 -0.80
CA ALA A 447 3.90 19.37 -0.40
C ALA A 447 5.36 19.07 -0.77
N GLN A 448 5.79 17.80 -0.74
CA GLN A 448 7.22 17.45 -0.77
C GLN A 448 7.73 16.92 -2.12
N GLY A 449 6.87 16.78 -3.14
CA GLY A 449 7.29 16.36 -4.48
C GLY A 449 8.15 15.09 -4.47
N GLY A 450 7.56 13.90 -4.33
CA GLY A 450 8.32 12.65 -4.14
C GLY A 450 7.73 11.40 -4.78
N GLY A 451 6.68 11.53 -5.58
CA GLY A 451 5.93 10.41 -6.13
C GLY A 451 5.11 9.66 -5.08
N TRP A 452 4.44 8.58 -5.50
CA TRP A 452 3.53 7.82 -4.65
C TRP A 452 4.27 6.80 -3.79
N GLY A 453 3.89 6.73 -2.51
CA GLY A 453 4.16 5.60 -1.63
C GLY A 453 3.00 4.61 -1.60
N GLN A 454 3.27 3.38 -1.15
CA GLN A 454 2.26 2.34 -0.93
C GLN A 454 1.91 2.20 0.55
N ARG A 455 0.66 1.87 0.86
CA ARG A 455 0.21 1.46 2.20
C ARG A 455 0.03 -0.06 2.27
N ALA A 456 -0.06 -0.59 3.49
CA ALA A 456 -0.16 -2.03 3.74
C ALA A 456 -1.51 -2.66 3.31
N LEU A 457 -2.51 -1.85 2.96
CA LEU A 457 -3.80 -2.36 2.50
C LEU A 457 -3.69 -2.90 1.07
N GLN A 458 -3.78 -4.22 0.96
CA GLN A 458 -3.76 -4.98 -0.30
C GLN A 458 -5.19 -5.25 -0.78
N GLY A 459 -5.34 -5.43 -2.10
CA GLY A 459 -6.62 -5.69 -2.76
C GLY A 459 -7.18 -4.48 -3.48
N VAL A 460 -8.27 -4.67 -4.23
CA VAL A 460 -8.90 -3.59 -5.01
C VAL A 460 -9.62 -2.64 -4.05
N VAL A 461 -9.03 -1.45 -3.87
CA VAL A 461 -9.60 -0.40 -3.02
C VAL A 461 -10.52 0.47 -3.88
N THR A 462 -11.81 0.44 -3.58
CA THR A 462 -12.88 1.04 -4.39
C THR A 462 -13.52 2.25 -3.74
N ALA A 463 -13.36 2.42 -2.42
CA ALA A 463 -13.87 3.58 -1.71
C ALA A 463 -12.87 4.06 -0.66
N LEU A 464 -12.74 5.37 -0.52
CA LEU A 464 -11.90 6.01 0.49
C LEU A 464 -12.63 7.18 1.10
N TRP A 465 -12.48 7.36 2.40
CA TRP A 465 -12.98 8.53 3.08
C TRP A 465 -12.13 8.87 4.31
N LEU A 466 -11.98 10.17 4.59
CA LEU A 466 -11.20 10.67 5.72
C LEU A 466 -12.12 11.24 6.79
N ALA A 467 -11.96 10.76 8.01
CA ALA A 467 -12.68 11.18 9.21
C ALA A 467 -11.78 11.91 10.22
N GLY A 468 -12.44 12.75 11.02
CA GLY A 468 -11.89 13.37 12.22
C GLY A 468 -11.28 14.75 11.96
N GLU A 469 -11.16 15.55 13.02
CA GLU A 469 -10.72 16.95 12.98
C GLU A 469 -9.30 17.18 12.42
N ASN A 470 -8.55 16.12 12.08
CA ASN A 470 -7.20 16.19 11.51
C ASN A 470 -6.88 15.09 10.48
N GLY A 471 -7.90 14.49 9.86
CA GLY A 471 -7.73 13.42 8.86
C GLY A 471 -7.04 12.14 9.38
N GLN A 472 -7.01 11.92 10.70
CA GLN A 472 -6.29 10.78 11.30
C GLN A 472 -6.95 9.44 10.98
N MET A 473 -8.27 9.42 10.83
CA MET A 473 -9.03 8.21 10.57
C MET A 473 -9.29 8.06 9.08
N LEU A 474 -8.63 7.08 8.46
CA LEU A 474 -8.85 6.73 7.06
C LEU A 474 -9.73 5.48 6.98
N TRP A 475 -10.86 5.59 6.30
CA TRP A 475 -11.72 4.47 5.98
C TRP A 475 -11.44 4.01 4.54
N ALA A 476 -11.36 2.70 4.35
CA ALA A 476 -11.19 2.10 3.04
C ALA A 476 -12.17 0.96 2.83
N GLY A 477 -12.91 1.03 1.73
CA GLY A 477 -13.77 -0.04 1.25
C GLY A 477 -13.10 -0.76 0.08
N THR A 478 -13.28 -2.07 0.02
CA THR A 478 -12.74 -2.91 -1.04
C THR A 478 -13.83 -3.55 -1.90
N GLU A 479 -13.42 -4.03 -3.07
CA GLU A 479 -14.29 -4.69 -4.03
C GLU A 479 -14.93 -5.99 -3.49
N ASP A 480 -14.28 -6.66 -2.54
CA ASP A 480 -14.83 -7.85 -1.88
C ASP A 480 -15.74 -7.53 -0.67
N GLY A 481 -16.17 -6.28 -0.54
CA GLY A 481 -17.13 -5.85 0.46
C GLY A 481 -16.54 -5.67 1.87
N ARG A 482 -15.22 -5.67 2.03
CA ARG A 482 -14.57 -5.45 3.33
C ARG A 482 -14.36 -3.96 3.59
N LEU A 483 -14.73 -3.53 4.80
CA LEU A 483 -14.50 -2.18 5.29
C LEU A 483 -13.37 -2.20 6.31
N PHE A 484 -12.38 -1.34 6.11
CA PHE A 484 -11.23 -1.19 6.98
C PHE A 484 -11.15 0.22 7.56
N LEU A 485 -10.66 0.30 8.79
CA LEU A 485 -10.38 1.56 9.47
C LEU A 485 -8.92 1.64 9.87
N SER A 486 -8.27 2.73 9.48
CA SER A 486 -6.92 3.08 9.93
C SER A 486 -6.96 4.32 10.82
N PRO A 487 -6.53 4.22 12.09
CA PRO A 487 -6.44 5.37 13.00
C PRO A 487 -5.13 6.18 12.81
N ASP A 488 -4.25 5.74 11.92
CA ASP A 488 -2.89 6.26 11.74
C ASP A 488 -2.57 6.48 10.25
N ARG A 489 -3.54 6.99 9.48
CA ARG A 489 -3.33 7.47 8.11
C ARG A 489 -2.87 6.40 7.11
N GLY A 490 -3.37 5.18 7.31
CA GLY A 490 -3.16 4.01 6.47
C GLY A 490 -1.91 3.18 6.80
N VAL A 491 -1.24 3.46 7.93
CA VAL A 491 -0.06 2.70 8.36
C VAL A 491 -0.48 1.35 8.95
N THR A 492 -1.52 1.33 9.78
CA THR A 492 -2.14 0.13 10.33
C THR A 492 -3.64 0.10 10.05
N TRP A 493 -4.20 -1.11 9.96
CA TRP A 493 -5.60 -1.33 9.60
C TRP A 493 -6.29 -2.26 10.61
N ARG A 494 -7.60 -2.02 10.81
CA ARG A 494 -8.50 -2.77 11.68
C ARG A 494 -9.88 -2.94 11.06
#